data_AF-A0AA86REC4-F1
#
_entry.id   AF-A0AA86REC4-F1
#
_cell.length_a   1.000
_cell.length_b   1.000
_cell.length_c   1.000
_cell.angle_alpha   90.00
_cell.angle_beta   90.00
_cell.angle_gamma   90.00
#
_symmetry.space_group_name_H-M   'P 1'
#
loop_
_entity.id
_entity.type
_entity.pdbx_description
1 polymer ?
#
loop_
_entity_poly.entity_id
_entity_poly.type
_entity_poly.pdbx_seq_one_letter_code
_entity_poly.pdbx_strand_id
1 'polypeptide(L)'
;MQTKHDISNIESISSIESFSESMYMKEEYKPIFDQSRSYSLFETINDYKQGEQFKYINGYPSYLVSNFGRITFNEDKVKRAPISISCGYYQITIQNEFRSNQFYIHRIVAQAFLGECPENHEVDHIDRNRQNNQLTNLRYITRSQNLRNKSTYNGYSAEYSEVLPSTCVKLNTYKHHTFDRYFIDTETNELYSFDNNQYRKVVLSKDNRYRARDINSKLTSIFPHKLTKNDYNQ
;
A
#
# COMPACT_ATOMS: atom_id res chain seq x y z
N MET A 1 -4.45 35.08 -63.25
CA MET A 1 -3.59 33.89 -63.12
C MET A 1 -3.63 33.53 -61.62
N GLN A 2 -3.98 32.32 -61.17
CA GLN A 2 -3.40 30.99 -61.47
C GLN A 2 -1.90 30.97 -61.12
N THR A 3 -1.37 30.07 -60.29
CA THR A 3 -1.88 28.78 -59.72
C THR A 3 -1.24 28.54 -58.32
N LYS A 4 -1.85 27.82 -57.35
CA LYS A 4 -1.72 26.34 -57.07
C LYS A 4 -0.26 25.84 -57.11
N HIS A 5 0.26 24.96 -56.22
CA HIS A 5 -0.22 24.04 -55.15
C HIS A 5 1.05 23.56 -54.35
N ASP A 6 1.08 22.95 -53.15
CA ASP A 6 0.09 22.63 -52.09
C ASP A 6 0.74 22.14 -50.76
N ILE A 7 -0.06 22.01 -49.67
CA ILE A 7 -0.24 20.89 -48.68
C ILE A 7 1.01 20.06 -48.24
N SER A 8 1.25 19.69 -46.96
CA SER A 8 0.34 19.32 -45.83
C SER A 8 0.69 19.97 -44.47
N ASN A 9 -0.24 20.27 -43.54
CA ASN A 9 -1.22 19.43 -42.79
C ASN A 9 -0.52 18.39 -41.88
N ILE A 10 -0.55 18.47 -40.53
CA ILE A 10 -1.60 18.01 -39.56
C ILE A 10 -1.00 18.27 -38.13
N GLU A 11 -1.70 18.60 -37.03
CA GLU A 11 -3.13 18.82 -36.74
C GLU A 11 -3.33 19.83 -35.57
N SER A 12 -4.58 20.19 -35.29
CA SER A 12 -5.04 21.12 -34.25
C SER A 12 -5.27 20.48 -32.88
N ILE A 13 -5.23 21.28 -31.80
CA ILE A 13 -6.30 21.33 -30.78
C ILE A 13 -6.44 22.77 -30.29
N SER A 14 -7.65 23.33 -30.41
CA SER A 14 -8.02 24.66 -29.94
C SER A 14 -9.35 24.56 -29.20
N SER A 15 -9.30 24.37 -27.87
CA SER A 15 -10.47 24.39 -26.96
C SER A 15 -10.00 24.58 -25.51
N ILE A 16 -9.63 25.80 -25.12
CA ILE A 16 -9.42 26.18 -23.70
C ILE A 16 -10.23 27.45 -23.41
N GLU A 17 -11.55 27.31 -23.36
CA GLU A 17 -12.45 28.28 -22.74
C GLU A 17 -13.84 27.67 -22.50
N SER A 18 -14.59 28.26 -21.56
CA SER A 18 -15.99 27.92 -21.21
C SER A 18 -16.29 26.49 -20.70
N PHE A 19 -16.28 26.31 -19.38
CA PHE A 19 -17.34 25.52 -18.72
C PHE A 19 -17.86 26.16 -17.42
N SER A 20 -18.41 27.37 -17.60
CA SER A 20 -19.49 27.98 -16.79
C SER A 20 -19.39 27.91 -15.26
N GLU A 21 -18.92 29.01 -14.68
CA GLU A 21 -18.89 29.37 -13.25
C GLU A 21 -20.30 29.65 -12.65
N SER A 22 -21.35 29.03 -13.18
CA SER A 22 -22.73 29.55 -13.12
C SER A 22 -23.78 28.66 -12.42
N MET A 23 -23.37 27.65 -11.64
CA MET A 23 -24.29 26.65 -11.06
C MET A 23 -24.50 26.73 -9.54
N TYR A 24 -23.85 27.68 -8.83
CA TYR A 24 -23.88 27.77 -7.36
C TYR A 24 -24.41 29.08 -6.78
N MET A 25 -25.28 29.80 -7.51
CA MET A 25 -26.00 30.97 -6.99
C MET A 25 -27.47 30.96 -7.40
N LYS A 26 -28.30 30.22 -6.66
CA LYS A 26 -29.75 30.47 -6.52
C LYS A 26 -30.36 29.71 -5.33
N GLU A 27 -31.27 30.42 -4.66
CA GLU A 27 -32.20 29.99 -3.60
C GLU A 27 -31.59 29.67 -2.22
N GLU A 28 -32.31 30.06 -1.16
CA GLU A 28 -31.81 30.18 0.20
C GLU A 28 -31.87 28.85 0.97
N TYR A 29 -30.76 28.11 1.02
CA TYR A 29 -30.65 26.98 1.95
C TYR A 29 -30.57 27.46 3.41
N LYS A 30 -31.71 27.43 4.11
CA LYS A 30 -31.80 27.66 5.56
C LYS A 30 -31.75 26.32 6.30
N PRO A 31 -30.60 25.89 6.84
CA PRO A 31 -30.51 24.61 7.57
C PRO A 31 -31.36 24.63 8.84
N ILE A 32 -32.11 23.55 9.06
CA ILE A 32 -32.78 23.29 10.33
C ILE A 32 -31.70 22.89 11.35
N PHE A 33 -31.32 23.84 12.21
CA PHE A 33 -30.31 23.63 13.25
C PHE A 33 -30.84 22.77 14.40
N ASP A 34 -30.36 21.53 14.48
CA ASP A 34 -30.22 20.84 15.76
C ASP A 34 -29.05 21.50 16.53
N GLN A 35 -29.36 22.23 17.60
CA GLN A 35 -28.37 22.97 18.38
C GLN A 35 -27.50 22.07 19.27
N SER A 36 -27.72 20.75 19.31
CA SER A 36 -27.02 19.83 20.21
C SER A 36 -25.65 19.31 19.71
N ARG A 37 -25.25 19.61 18.46
CA ARG A 37 -24.02 19.04 17.85
C ARG A 37 -23.11 20.09 17.20
N SER A 38 -22.11 20.54 17.96
CA SER A 38 -21.01 21.36 17.46
C SER A 38 -20.06 20.57 16.55
N TYR A 39 -20.19 20.75 15.24
CA TYR A 39 -19.15 20.40 14.26
C TYR A 39 -18.58 21.67 13.65
N SER A 40 -17.24 21.74 13.54
CA SER A 40 -16.54 22.90 12.97
C SER A 40 -16.75 22.97 11.46
N LEU A 41 -17.65 23.85 11.02
CA LEU A 41 -18.00 24.01 9.61
C LEU A 41 -16.79 24.40 8.73
N PHE A 42 -15.75 24.98 9.32
CA PHE A 42 -14.54 25.45 8.64
C PHE A 42 -13.47 24.38 8.39
N GLU A 43 -13.51 23.21 9.05
CA GLU A 43 -12.50 22.16 8.83
C GLU A 43 -12.74 21.34 7.54
N THR A 44 -13.96 21.38 7.00
CA THR A 44 -14.41 20.42 5.98
C THR A 44 -13.86 20.69 4.56
N ILE A 45 -13.44 21.92 4.24
CA ILE A 45 -13.29 22.37 2.84
C ILE A 45 -11.86 22.17 2.28
N ASN A 46 -10.81 22.22 3.11
CA ASN A 46 -9.42 22.34 2.63
C ASN A 46 -8.57 21.04 2.68
N ASP A 47 -9.12 19.90 3.10
CA ASP A 47 -8.40 18.61 3.11
C ASP A 47 -8.45 17.90 1.73
N TYR A 48 -8.18 18.62 0.64
CA TYR A 48 -7.96 18.00 -0.68
C TYR A 48 -6.47 17.74 -0.88
N LYS A 49 -6.07 16.46 -0.96
CA LYS A 49 -4.65 16.11 -1.09
C LYS A 49 -4.22 16.14 -2.55
N GLN A 50 -3.06 16.74 -2.82
CA GLN A 50 -2.49 16.78 -4.17
C GLN A 50 -2.28 15.33 -4.68
N GLY A 51 -2.84 15.02 -5.84
CA GLY A 51 -2.83 13.65 -6.39
C GLY A 51 -3.89 12.71 -5.80
N GLU A 52 -4.88 13.20 -5.05
CA GLU A 52 -5.99 12.38 -4.58
C GLU A 52 -6.97 12.05 -5.71
N GLN A 53 -6.99 10.78 -6.10
CA GLN A 53 -7.84 10.20 -7.12
C GLN A 53 -8.95 9.40 -6.47
N PHE A 54 -10.18 9.52 -6.98
CA PHE A 54 -11.36 8.79 -6.52
C PHE A 54 -11.86 7.80 -7.57
N LYS A 55 -12.39 6.65 -7.11
CA LYS A 55 -13.05 5.62 -7.94
C LYS A 55 -14.33 5.12 -7.27
N TYR A 56 -15.26 4.61 -8.07
CA TYR A 56 -16.47 3.94 -7.57
C TYR A 56 -16.14 2.64 -6.84
N ILE A 57 -16.91 2.34 -5.79
CA ILE A 57 -16.88 1.05 -5.12
C ILE A 57 -17.77 0.08 -5.91
N ASN A 58 -17.21 -1.04 -6.38
CA ASN A 58 -17.92 -1.95 -7.29
C ASN A 58 -19.20 -2.52 -6.64
N GLY A 59 -20.35 -2.38 -7.33
CA GLY A 59 -21.67 -2.74 -6.83
C GLY A 59 -22.30 -1.76 -5.83
N TYR A 60 -21.68 -0.59 -5.60
CA TYR A 60 -22.10 0.45 -4.65
C TYR A 60 -21.87 1.87 -5.22
N PRO A 61 -22.59 2.27 -6.29
CA PRO A 61 -22.33 3.51 -7.03
C PRO A 61 -22.52 4.81 -6.22
N SER A 62 -23.29 4.78 -5.14
CA SER A 62 -23.46 5.91 -4.22
C SER A 62 -22.20 6.26 -3.41
N TYR A 63 -21.11 5.50 -3.53
CA TYR A 63 -19.89 5.65 -2.75
C TYR A 63 -18.64 5.71 -3.62
N LEU A 64 -17.69 6.55 -3.21
CA LEU A 64 -16.38 6.71 -3.83
C LEU A 64 -15.27 6.42 -2.81
N VAL A 65 -14.23 5.73 -3.25
CA VAL A 65 -12.99 5.50 -2.49
C VAL A 65 -11.83 6.27 -3.11
N SER A 66 -10.96 6.85 -2.29
CA SER A 66 -9.73 7.51 -2.76
C SER A 66 -8.48 6.66 -2.59
N ASN A 67 -7.45 6.95 -3.38
CA ASN A 67 -6.10 6.39 -3.22
C ASN A 67 -5.43 6.76 -1.88
N PHE A 68 -5.96 7.72 -1.12
CA PHE A 68 -5.53 8.03 0.25
C PHE A 68 -6.34 7.27 1.33
N GLY A 69 -7.29 6.40 0.93
CA GLY A 69 -8.14 5.65 1.86
C GLY A 69 -9.32 6.44 2.42
N ARG A 70 -9.66 7.59 1.82
CA ARG A 70 -10.92 8.30 2.10
C ARG A 70 -12.07 7.52 1.49
N ILE A 71 -13.23 7.49 2.15
CA ILE A 71 -14.49 7.07 1.52
C ILE A 71 -15.50 8.20 1.69
N THR A 72 -16.18 8.56 0.61
CA THR A 72 -17.16 9.63 0.52
C THR A 72 -18.42 9.12 -0.16
N PHE A 73 -19.49 9.91 -0.12
CA PHE A 73 -20.61 9.69 -1.00
C PHE A 73 -20.25 10.15 -2.43
N ASN A 74 -21.01 9.69 -3.43
CA ASN A 74 -20.86 10.14 -4.82
C ASN A 74 -21.53 11.50 -5.05
N GLU A 75 -22.71 11.69 -4.46
CA GLU A 75 -23.48 12.94 -4.48
C GLU A 75 -22.75 14.08 -3.75
N ASP A 76 -21.95 13.74 -2.74
CA ASP A 76 -21.17 14.70 -1.95
C ASP A 76 -19.78 14.09 -1.63
N LYS A 77 -18.76 14.62 -2.32
CA LYS A 77 -17.34 14.21 -2.17
C LYS A 77 -16.64 14.89 -0.99
N VAL A 78 -17.27 15.90 -0.36
CA VAL A 78 -16.77 16.57 0.84
C VAL A 78 -17.18 15.75 2.08
N LYS A 79 -18.43 15.26 2.07
CA LYS A 79 -18.98 14.40 3.13
C LYS A 79 -18.36 13.01 3.12
N ARG A 80 -17.46 12.80 4.08
CA ARG A 80 -16.93 11.48 4.44
C ARG A 80 -18.06 10.53 4.87
N ALA A 81 -17.98 9.29 4.41
CA ALA A 81 -18.85 8.22 4.89
C ALA A 81 -18.41 7.75 6.29
N PRO A 82 -19.32 7.28 7.16
CA PRO A 82 -18.98 6.90 8.53
C PRO A 82 -18.10 5.64 8.56
N ILE A 83 -17.01 5.70 9.32
CA ILE A 83 -16.07 4.59 9.50
C ILE A 83 -16.06 4.09 10.96
N SER A 84 -15.70 2.83 11.15
CA SER A 84 -15.50 2.21 12.46
C SER A 84 -14.16 1.47 12.53
N ILE A 85 -13.75 1.02 13.72
CA ILE A 85 -12.49 0.30 13.94
C ILE A 85 -12.79 -1.05 14.56
N SER A 86 -12.27 -2.13 13.98
CA SER A 86 -12.33 -3.48 14.57
C SER A 86 -11.01 -4.21 14.38
N CYS A 87 -10.52 -4.85 15.46
CA CYS A 87 -9.18 -5.48 15.52
C CYS A 87 -8.03 -4.56 15.02
N GLY A 88 -8.19 -3.24 15.17
CA GLY A 88 -7.25 -2.22 14.70
C GLY A 88 -7.35 -1.83 13.22
N TYR A 89 -8.17 -2.52 12.41
CA TYR A 89 -8.43 -2.16 11.02
C TYR A 89 -9.62 -1.19 10.92
N TYR A 90 -9.54 -0.24 9.98
CA TYR A 90 -10.69 0.59 9.62
C TYR A 90 -11.69 -0.21 8.77
N GLN A 91 -12.96 -0.05 9.11
CA GLN A 91 -14.12 -0.64 8.47
C GLN A 91 -15.15 0.41 8.10
N ILE A 92 -16.05 0.05 7.20
CA ILE A 92 -17.21 0.84 6.79
C ILE A 92 -18.38 -0.11 6.53
N THR A 93 -19.60 0.33 6.83
CA THR A 93 -20.83 -0.33 6.36
C THR A 93 -21.32 0.40 5.12
N ILE A 94 -21.43 -0.32 4.00
CA ILE A 94 -21.83 0.23 2.69
C ILE A 94 -23.14 -0.44 2.28
N GLN A 95 -24.12 0.39 1.92
CA GLN A 95 -25.46 -0.04 1.53
C GLN A 95 -25.71 0.19 0.04
N ASN A 96 -26.48 -0.71 -0.58
CA ASN A 96 -27.22 -0.42 -1.80
C ASN A 96 -28.69 -0.82 -1.60
N GLU A 97 -29.51 -0.72 -2.64
CA GLU A 97 -30.96 -0.98 -2.60
C GLU A 97 -31.35 -2.34 -2.01
N PHE A 98 -30.47 -3.35 -2.13
CA PHE A 98 -30.78 -4.74 -1.78
C PHE A 98 -30.04 -5.28 -0.56
N ARG A 99 -28.93 -4.63 -0.14
CA ARG A 99 -28.03 -5.16 0.89
C ARG A 99 -27.20 -4.08 1.59
N SER A 100 -26.98 -4.27 2.89
CA SER A 100 -26.01 -3.52 3.69
C SER A 100 -24.92 -4.47 4.15
N ASN A 101 -23.66 -4.18 3.81
CA ASN A 101 -22.50 -5.05 4.04
C ASN A 101 -21.36 -4.30 4.71
N GLN A 102 -20.62 -4.97 5.59
CA GLN A 102 -19.42 -4.40 6.20
C GLN A 102 -18.17 -4.77 5.39
N PHE A 103 -17.31 -3.78 5.16
CA PHE A 103 -16.07 -3.90 4.39
C PHE A 103 -14.88 -3.31 5.15
N TYR A 104 -13.67 -3.78 4.83
CA TYR A 104 -12.42 -3.20 5.32
C TYR A 104 -11.87 -2.18 4.30
N ILE A 105 -11.47 -0.99 4.77
CA ILE A 105 -11.04 0.10 3.87
C ILE A 105 -9.83 -0.29 3.03
N HIS A 106 -8.80 -0.93 3.61
CA HIS A 106 -7.65 -1.44 2.85
C HIS A 106 -8.03 -2.36 1.69
N ARG A 107 -9.09 -3.17 1.82
CA ARG A 107 -9.54 -4.06 0.74
C ARG A 107 -10.24 -3.30 -0.37
N ILE A 108 -11.05 -2.29 -0.03
CA ILE A 108 -11.71 -1.42 -0.99
C ILE A 108 -10.66 -0.63 -1.80
N VAL A 109 -9.67 -0.04 -1.13
CA VAL A 109 -8.58 0.71 -1.79
C VAL A 109 -7.75 -0.22 -2.69
N ALA A 110 -7.32 -1.38 -2.17
CA ALA A 110 -6.60 -2.36 -2.98
C ALA A 110 -7.42 -2.80 -4.20
N GLN A 111 -8.69 -3.18 -4.03
CA GLN A 111 -9.55 -3.62 -5.14
C GLN A 111 -9.77 -2.53 -6.19
N ALA A 112 -9.98 -1.28 -5.78
CA ALA A 112 -10.23 -0.18 -6.70
C ALA A 112 -8.97 0.25 -7.49
N PHE A 113 -7.77 0.14 -6.90
CA PHE A 113 -6.55 0.73 -7.47
C PHE A 113 -5.47 -0.27 -7.87
N LEU A 114 -5.38 -1.44 -7.23
CA LEU A 114 -4.49 -2.56 -7.61
C LEU A 114 -5.18 -3.62 -8.47
N GLY A 115 -6.52 -3.65 -8.50
CA GLY A 115 -7.32 -4.57 -9.33
C GLY A 115 -7.84 -5.78 -8.55
N GLU A 116 -7.94 -6.93 -9.20
CA GLU A 116 -8.36 -8.16 -8.51
C GLU A 116 -7.21 -8.73 -7.67
N CYS A 117 -7.54 -9.24 -6.48
CA CYS A 117 -6.56 -9.91 -5.62
C CYS A 117 -6.17 -11.25 -6.26
N PRO A 118 -4.87 -11.51 -6.55
CA PRO A 118 -4.45 -12.79 -7.11
C PRO A 118 -4.75 -13.95 -6.16
N GLU A 119 -4.90 -15.15 -6.71
CA GLU A 119 -5.20 -16.35 -5.91
C GLU A 119 -4.15 -16.58 -4.81
N ASN A 120 -4.58 -17.05 -3.63
CA ASN A 120 -3.73 -17.29 -2.45
C ASN A 120 -2.99 -16.06 -1.89
N HIS A 121 -3.36 -14.84 -2.30
CA HIS A 121 -2.87 -13.58 -1.75
C HIS A 121 -3.84 -12.94 -0.75
N GLU A 122 -3.30 -12.09 0.11
CA GLU A 122 -3.97 -11.27 1.11
C GLU A 122 -3.49 -9.81 0.94
N VAL A 123 -4.31 -8.82 1.32
CA VAL A 123 -3.88 -7.40 1.36
C VAL A 123 -3.06 -7.16 2.63
N ASP A 124 -1.89 -6.54 2.48
CA ASP A 124 -0.92 -6.26 3.55
C ASP A 124 -0.54 -4.77 3.58
N HIS A 125 -0.38 -4.24 4.80
CA HIS A 125 0.09 -2.88 5.07
C HIS A 125 1.61 -2.89 5.16
N ILE A 126 2.30 -2.15 4.30
CA ILE A 126 3.77 -2.18 4.18
C ILE A 126 4.46 -1.74 5.49
N ASP A 127 3.96 -0.65 6.08
CA ASP A 127 4.37 -0.14 7.40
C ASP A 127 3.80 -0.92 8.61
N ARG A 128 2.95 -1.92 8.36
CA ARG A 128 2.15 -2.69 9.33
C ARG A 128 1.13 -1.88 10.15
N ASN A 129 0.96 -0.59 9.87
CA ASN A 129 -0.08 0.25 10.46
C ASN A 129 -1.42 0.00 9.75
N ARG A 130 -2.26 -0.80 10.40
CA ARG A 130 -3.62 -1.17 9.95
C ARG A 130 -4.57 0.00 9.67
N GLN A 131 -4.20 1.22 10.07
CA GLN A 131 -4.95 2.45 9.87
C GLN A 131 -4.43 3.29 8.69
N ASN A 132 -3.19 3.08 8.23
CA ASN A 132 -2.61 3.75 7.07
C ASN A 132 -3.09 3.09 5.77
N ASN A 133 -4.34 3.38 5.39
CA ASN A 133 -5.00 2.78 4.23
C ASN A 133 -4.68 3.49 2.88
N GLN A 134 -3.57 4.24 2.80
CA GLN A 134 -3.10 4.84 1.56
C GLN A 134 -2.62 3.75 0.58
N LEU A 135 -2.94 3.90 -0.71
CA LEU A 135 -2.58 2.96 -1.78
C LEU A 135 -1.08 2.63 -1.81
N THR A 136 -0.22 3.63 -1.59
CA THR A 136 1.24 3.50 -1.54
C THR A 136 1.75 2.63 -0.38
N ASN A 137 0.90 2.38 0.63
CA ASN A 137 1.18 1.50 1.77
C ASN A 137 0.48 0.13 1.65
N LEU A 138 -0.21 -0.16 0.55
CA LEU A 138 -0.97 -1.40 0.36
C LEU A 138 -0.39 -2.25 -0.77
N ARG A 139 -0.36 -3.57 -0.55
CA ARG A 139 0.08 -4.55 -1.55
C ARG A 139 -0.67 -5.87 -1.39
N TYR A 140 -0.64 -6.70 -2.42
CA TYR A 140 -0.97 -8.12 -2.31
C TYR A 140 0.28 -8.92 -1.95
N ILE A 141 0.18 -9.82 -0.96
CA ILE A 141 1.22 -10.80 -0.63
C ILE A 141 0.61 -12.19 -0.44
N THR A 142 1.36 -13.24 -0.78
CA THR A 142 0.94 -14.61 -0.45
C THR A 142 0.88 -14.81 1.07
N ARG A 143 0.04 -15.75 1.54
CA ARG A 143 0.12 -16.25 2.94
C ARG A 143 1.54 -16.66 3.35
N SER A 144 2.37 -17.13 2.40
CA SER A 144 3.77 -17.49 2.67
C SER A 144 4.65 -16.29 3.05
N GLN A 145 4.38 -15.11 2.50
CA GLN A 145 5.06 -13.85 2.82
C GLN A 145 4.51 -13.27 4.12
N ASN A 146 3.19 -13.30 4.33
CA ASN A 146 2.55 -12.82 5.57
C ASN A 146 3.10 -13.59 6.79
N LEU A 147 3.24 -14.92 6.68
CA LEU A 147 3.84 -15.76 7.72
C LEU A 147 5.34 -15.51 7.97
N ARG A 148 6.08 -14.88 7.03
CA ARG A 148 7.47 -14.40 7.26
C ARG A 148 7.52 -13.03 7.94
N ASN A 149 6.53 -12.17 7.69
CA ASN A 149 6.41 -10.80 8.23
C ASN A 149 6.02 -10.72 9.71
N LYS A 150 5.93 -11.84 10.45
CA LYS A 150 5.55 -11.82 11.87
C LYS A 150 6.47 -10.90 12.67
N SER A 151 5.86 -9.92 13.35
CA SER A 151 6.56 -8.96 14.21
C SER A 151 7.15 -9.61 15.46
N THR A 152 6.63 -10.77 15.89
CA THR A 152 7.20 -11.57 16.98
C THR A 152 7.22 -13.07 16.66
N TYR A 153 8.23 -13.77 17.17
CA TYR A 153 8.31 -15.23 17.18
C TYR A 153 9.02 -15.72 18.45
N ASN A 154 8.38 -16.60 19.22
CA ASN A 154 8.89 -17.14 20.49
C ASN A 154 9.44 -16.06 21.47
N GLY A 155 8.77 -14.91 21.56
CA GLY A 155 9.15 -13.79 22.42
C GLY A 155 10.14 -12.79 21.80
N TYR A 156 10.86 -13.16 20.74
CA TYR A 156 11.74 -12.23 20.01
C TYR A 156 10.91 -11.32 19.11
N SER A 157 11.09 -10.01 19.25
CA SER A 157 10.67 -9.03 18.25
C SER A 157 11.57 -9.13 17.01
N ALA A 158 10.96 -9.02 15.83
CA ALA A 158 11.72 -8.92 14.59
C ALA A 158 12.17 -7.46 14.38
N GLU A 159 13.49 -7.27 14.27
CA GLU A 159 14.14 -5.98 14.01
C GLU A 159 14.16 -5.73 12.48
N TYR A 160 13.75 -4.53 12.07
CA TYR A 160 13.64 -4.11 10.66
C TYR A 160 14.35 -2.78 10.43
N SER A 161 14.91 -2.61 9.24
CA SER A 161 15.51 -1.35 8.77
C SER A 161 15.23 -1.18 7.27
N GLU A 162 15.17 0.07 6.82
CA GLU A 162 15.12 0.42 5.39
C GLU A 162 16.53 0.42 4.76
N VAL A 163 17.58 0.50 5.58
CA VAL A 163 18.98 0.60 5.17
C VAL A 163 19.82 -0.44 5.91
N LEU A 164 20.73 -1.12 5.20
CA LEU A 164 21.72 -2.01 5.81
C LEU A 164 22.94 -1.23 6.35
N PRO A 165 23.65 -1.75 7.37
CA PRO A 165 25.03 -1.37 7.63
C PRO A 165 25.89 -1.37 6.34
N SER A 166 26.82 -0.42 6.21
CA SER A 166 27.74 -0.34 5.07
C SER A 166 28.73 -1.50 4.98
N THR A 167 28.81 -2.32 6.03
CA THR A 167 29.57 -3.56 6.14
C THR A 167 28.82 -4.79 5.62
N CYS A 168 27.55 -4.64 5.22
CA CYS A 168 26.75 -5.75 4.69
C CYS A 168 27.05 -6.04 3.22
N VAL A 169 27.43 -7.28 2.95
CA VAL A 169 27.62 -7.83 1.60
C VAL A 169 26.49 -8.80 1.27
N LYS A 170 26.15 -8.94 -0.02
CA LYS A 170 25.11 -9.90 -0.44
C LYS A 170 25.63 -11.32 -0.31
N LEU A 171 24.91 -12.16 0.43
CA LEU A 171 25.18 -13.59 0.48
C LEU A 171 24.57 -14.24 -0.78
N ASN A 172 25.42 -14.67 -1.70
CA ASN A 172 25.01 -15.27 -2.97
C ASN A 172 24.92 -16.79 -2.88
N THR A 173 25.82 -17.45 -2.14
CA THR A 173 25.84 -18.90 -1.96
C THR A 173 26.17 -19.33 -0.53
N TYR A 174 25.87 -20.58 -0.19
CA TYR A 174 26.48 -21.29 0.93
C TYR A 174 26.39 -22.80 0.70
N LYS A 175 27.53 -23.47 0.57
CA LYS A 175 27.63 -24.89 0.16
C LYS A 175 26.94 -25.12 -1.20
N HIS A 176 25.87 -25.92 -1.23
CA HIS A 176 25.09 -26.26 -2.44
C HIS A 176 23.77 -25.47 -2.52
N HIS A 177 23.70 -24.30 -1.89
CA HIS A 177 22.53 -23.43 -1.87
C HIS A 177 22.88 -22.06 -2.44
N THR A 178 21.97 -21.52 -3.26
CA THR A 178 22.05 -20.16 -3.82
C THR A 178 20.96 -19.29 -3.20
N PHE A 179 21.26 -18.02 -2.96
CA PHE A 179 20.39 -17.08 -2.27
C PHE A 179 20.18 -15.80 -3.09
N ASP A 180 18.95 -15.31 -3.07
CA ASP A 180 18.46 -14.13 -3.79
C ASP A 180 18.46 -12.86 -2.91
N ARG A 181 18.14 -13.03 -1.62
CA ARG A 181 17.65 -11.97 -0.73
C ARG A 181 18.40 -11.78 0.59
N TYR A 182 19.50 -12.52 0.80
CA TYR A 182 20.21 -12.53 2.07
C TYR A 182 21.48 -11.68 2.01
N PHE A 183 21.78 -11.03 3.12
CA PHE A 183 22.94 -10.13 3.28
C PHE A 183 23.60 -10.44 4.62
N ILE A 184 24.93 -10.38 4.68
CA ILE A 184 25.71 -10.67 5.88
C ILE A 184 26.60 -9.47 6.19
N ASP A 185 26.54 -8.97 7.42
CA ASP A 185 27.50 -7.99 7.94
C ASP A 185 28.86 -8.70 8.15
N THR A 186 29.91 -8.23 7.48
CA THR A 186 31.23 -8.87 7.56
C THR A 186 31.96 -8.64 8.89
N GLU A 187 31.55 -7.64 9.68
CA GLU A 187 32.14 -7.34 10.99
C GLU A 187 31.41 -8.09 12.11
N THR A 188 30.08 -7.93 12.20
CA THR A 188 29.29 -8.52 13.29
C THR A 188 28.86 -9.96 13.03
N ASN A 189 28.99 -10.46 11.80
CA ASN A 189 28.40 -11.72 11.32
C ASN A 189 26.85 -11.77 11.39
N GLU A 190 26.18 -10.62 11.50
CA GLU A 190 24.72 -10.54 11.50
C GLU A 190 24.12 -10.76 10.11
N LEU A 191 23.20 -11.72 10.00
CA LEU A 191 22.49 -12.04 8.76
C LEU A 191 21.16 -11.26 8.68
N TYR A 192 20.93 -10.61 7.55
CA TYR A 192 19.69 -9.92 7.22
C TYR A 192 19.00 -10.62 6.04
N SER A 193 17.66 -10.61 6.06
CA SER A 193 16.81 -11.03 4.95
C SER A 193 16.05 -9.82 4.40
N PHE A 194 16.19 -9.52 3.12
CA PHE A 194 15.34 -8.57 2.41
C PHE A 194 14.07 -9.28 1.94
N ASP A 195 12.94 -9.00 2.58
CA ASP A 195 11.62 -9.34 2.09
C ASP A 195 10.82 -8.02 2.10
N ASN A 196 9.86 -7.84 1.18
CA ASN A 196 8.82 -6.81 1.35
C ASN A 196 9.31 -5.35 1.43
N ASN A 197 10.40 -5.02 0.73
CA ASN A 197 11.06 -3.71 0.68
C ASN A 197 11.65 -3.22 2.02
N GLN A 198 11.94 -4.14 2.94
CA GLN A 198 12.65 -3.85 4.20
C GLN A 198 13.70 -4.94 4.45
N TYR A 199 14.81 -4.56 5.05
CA TYR A 199 15.75 -5.50 5.63
C TYR A 199 15.26 -5.93 7.00
N ARG A 200 15.33 -7.22 7.30
CA ARG A 200 14.97 -7.79 8.59
C ARG A 200 16.12 -8.61 9.14
N LYS A 201 16.54 -8.33 10.36
CA LYS A 201 17.58 -9.10 11.06
C LYS A 201 17.09 -10.53 11.31
N VAL A 202 17.86 -11.52 10.91
CA VAL A 202 17.55 -12.94 11.12
C VAL A 202 18.02 -13.32 12.51
N VAL A 203 17.15 -13.92 13.32
CA VAL A 203 17.50 -14.33 14.69
C VAL A 203 18.52 -15.48 14.65
N LEU A 204 19.66 -15.30 15.31
CA LEU A 204 20.65 -16.36 15.52
C LEU A 204 20.09 -17.36 16.54
N SER A 205 20.03 -18.64 16.19
CA SER A 205 19.59 -19.67 17.13
C SER A 205 20.71 -20.08 18.09
N LYS A 206 20.35 -20.66 19.25
CA LYS A 206 21.28 -21.09 20.31
C LYS A 206 22.43 -22.00 19.83
N ASP A 207 22.25 -22.69 18.70
CA ASP A 207 23.26 -23.56 18.08
C ASP A 207 24.22 -22.79 17.13
N ASN A 208 24.29 -21.46 17.24
CA ASN A 208 25.09 -20.54 16.41
C ASN A 208 24.87 -20.74 14.90
N ARG A 209 23.59 -20.86 14.52
CA ARG A 209 23.12 -21.01 13.14
C ARG A 209 21.91 -20.13 12.84
N TYR A 210 21.86 -19.59 11.63
CA TYR A 210 20.69 -18.94 11.05
C TYR A 210 19.85 -19.95 10.27
N ARG A 211 18.54 -19.66 10.15
CA ARG A 211 17.62 -20.39 9.27
C ARG A 211 17.27 -19.53 8.06
N ALA A 212 17.69 -19.97 6.87
CA ALA A 212 17.43 -19.31 5.60
C ALA A 212 16.73 -20.26 4.62
N ARG A 213 16.07 -19.72 3.60
CA ARG A 213 15.59 -20.49 2.45
C ARG A 213 16.40 -20.12 1.22
N ASP A 214 16.82 -21.11 0.45
CA ASP A 214 17.44 -20.87 -0.85
C ASP A 214 16.41 -20.43 -1.91
N ILE A 215 16.87 -20.13 -3.13
CA ILE A 215 16.02 -19.78 -4.27
C ILE A 215 14.95 -20.84 -4.59
N ASN A 216 15.19 -22.11 -4.26
CA ASN A 216 14.24 -23.21 -4.41
C ASN A 216 13.31 -23.37 -3.19
N SER A 217 13.26 -22.36 -2.32
CA SER A 217 12.52 -22.32 -1.06
C SER A 217 12.91 -23.41 -0.03
N LYS A 218 13.98 -24.16 -0.25
CA LYS A 218 14.43 -25.24 0.65
C LYS A 218 15.07 -24.63 1.89
N LEU A 219 14.59 -25.05 3.07
CA LEU A 219 15.08 -24.53 4.36
C LEU A 219 16.47 -25.12 4.67
N THR A 220 17.44 -24.24 4.90
CA THR A 220 18.83 -24.61 5.21
C THR A 220 19.34 -23.87 6.45
N SER A 221 20.53 -24.26 6.92
CA SER A 221 21.15 -23.74 8.14
C SER A 221 22.52 -23.16 7.83
N ILE A 222 22.61 -21.83 7.84
CA ILE A 222 23.86 -21.08 7.66
C ILE A 222 24.57 -21.01 9.02
N PHE A 223 25.87 -21.28 9.04
CA PHE A 223 26.72 -21.17 10.22
C PHE A 223 27.72 -20.04 9.95
N PRO A 224 27.63 -18.86 10.61
CA PRO A 224 28.38 -17.68 10.18
C PRO A 224 29.90 -17.87 10.22
N HIS A 225 30.39 -18.53 11.28
CA HIS A 225 31.78 -18.96 11.43
C HIS A 225 32.30 -19.98 10.38
N LYS A 226 31.48 -20.33 9.38
CA LYS A 226 31.83 -21.19 8.23
C LYS A 226 31.61 -20.50 6.88
N LEU A 227 31.25 -19.22 6.87
CA LEU A 227 31.22 -18.41 5.67
C LEU A 227 32.64 -18.05 5.23
N THR A 228 32.84 -18.00 3.93
CA THR A 228 34.11 -17.69 3.25
C THR A 228 33.91 -16.50 2.32
N LYS A 229 35.00 -15.87 1.87
CA LYS A 229 34.90 -14.77 0.90
C LYS A 229 34.17 -15.17 -0.39
N ASN A 230 34.21 -16.44 -0.77
CA ASN A 230 33.56 -16.95 -1.98
C ASN A 230 32.02 -17.03 -1.86
N ASP A 231 31.47 -17.00 -0.65
CA ASP A 231 30.01 -17.08 -0.43
C ASP A 231 29.28 -15.76 -0.75
N TYR A 232 30.02 -14.65 -0.78
CA TYR A 232 29.50 -13.28 -0.98
C TYR A 232 30.29 -12.40 -1.98
N ASN A 233 31.31 -12.94 -2.66
CA ASN A 233 31.95 -12.28 -3.80
C ASN A 233 31.66 -13.07 -5.08
N GLN A 234 30.81 -12.51 -5.94
CA GLN A 234 30.61 -12.85 -7.37
C GLN A 234 30.31 -11.56 -8.12
#